data_AF-C0BZ05-F1
#
_entry.id   AF-C0BZ05-F1
#
_cell.length_a   1.000
_cell.length_b   1.000
_cell.length_c   1.000
_cell.angle_alpha   90.00
_cell.angle_beta   90.00
_cell.angle_gamma   90.00
#
_symmetry.space_group_name_H-M   'P 1'
#
loop_
_entity.id
_entity.type
_entity.pdbx_description
1 polymer ?
#
loop_
_entity_poly.entity_id
_entity_poly.type
_entity_poly.pdbx_seq_one_letter_code
_entity_poly.pdbx_strand_id
1 'polypeptide(L)'
;MAKIFISYSSKNEKLVSCFLEFLQMGMGVNNSDIFCTAYSESFVTGETFIEKIREKLQECEAVISLITEEYLESKFCLTEMGAAWGMSKQFFPLLLVSYADLSDTPLQGMEMRKLYSEDDMSRVYDELYDCGISQTHQTNEFRKRLPVFVRQTENFLKGEYVIEKDSLGYYEATVSSVRQVKENYRCYGIKGHIAEPPDGEEAASDWLFYWRGVFPDLHVGEKVRFKTSKSKVNKFPDLGLARNIYPDDLQVLG
;
A
#
# COMPACT_ATOMS: atom_id res chain seq x y z
N MET A 1 -22.65 8.49 -11.53
CA MET A 1 -22.58 7.20 -10.81
C MET A 1 -21.15 6.71 -10.98
N ALA A 2 -20.52 6.17 -9.94
CA ALA A 2 -19.13 5.74 -10.05
C ALA A 2 -19.01 4.59 -11.05
N LYS A 3 -18.12 4.75 -12.03
CA LYS A 3 -17.84 3.74 -13.06
C LYS A 3 -16.78 2.74 -12.61
N ILE A 4 -15.86 3.15 -11.75
CA ILE A 4 -14.77 2.32 -11.25
C ILE A 4 -14.99 2.03 -9.78
N PHE A 5 -14.87 0.76 -9.39
CA PHE A 5 -14.70 0.35 -8.01
C PHE A 5 -13.22 0.05 -7.75
N ILE A 6 -12.62 0.71 -6.74
CA ILE A 6 -11.25 0.47 -6.30
C ILE A 6 -11.27 -0.45 -5.08
N SER A 7 -10.78 -1.67 -5.25
CA SER A 7 -10.56 -2.64 -4.16
C SER A 7 -9.08 -2.61 -3.75
N TYR A 8 -8.83 -2.40 -2.46
CA TYR A 8 -7.48 -2.35 -1.89
C TYR A 8 -7.51 -2.82 -0.43
N SER A 9 -6.36 -3.22 0.12
CA SER A 9 -6.26 -3.51 1.56
C SER A 9 -6.21 -2.22 2.37
N SER A 10 -7.02 -2.11 3.43
CA SER A 10 -6.98 -0.94 4.35
C SER A 10 -5.61 -0.71 4.98
N LYS A 11 -4.73 -1.72 4.97
CA LYS A 11 -3.32 -1.61 5.40
C LYS A 11 -2.44 -0.86 4.39
N ASN A 12 -2.93 -0.52 3.20
CA ASN A 12 -2.17 0.12 2.11
C ASN A 12 -2.76 1.47 1.68
N GLU A 13 -3.20 2.30 2.63
CA GLU A 13 -3.81 3.62 2.35
C GLU A 13 -2.93 4.54 1.50
N LYS A 14 -1.62 4.52 1.73
CA LYS A 14 -0.66 5.33 0.95
C LYS A 14 -0.61 4.92 -0.51
N LEU A 15 -0.56 3.61 -0.76
CA LEU A 15 -0.54 3.07 -2.12
C LEU A 15 -1.80 3.49 -2.88
N VAL A 16 -2.97 3.27 -2.29
CA VAL A 16 -4.24 3.62 -2.95
C VAL A 16 -4.34 5.14 -3.14
N SER A 17 -3.86 5.95 -2.20
CA SER A 17 -3.89 7.42 -2.33
C SER A 17 -3.02 7.91 -3.49
N CYS A 18 -1.79 7.39 -3.61
CA CYS A 18 -0.93 7.67 -4.77
C CYS A 18 -1.55 7.21 -6.08
N PHE A 19 -2.20 6.04 -6.10
CA PHE A 19 -2.87 5.52 -7.28
C PHE A 19 -4.08 6.37 -7.69
N LEU A 20 -4.89 6.81 -6.73
CA LEU A 20 -6.05 7.68 -6.98
C LEU A 20 -5.63 9.04 -7.54
N GLU A 21 -4.57 9.65 -6.99
CA GLU A 21 -4.00 10.87 -7.57
C GLU A 21 -3.53 10.63 -9.01
N PHE A 22 -2.87 9.50 -9.28
CA PHE A 22 -2.41 9.15 -10.61
C PHE A 22 -3.58 8.91 -11.59
N LEU A 23 -4.64 8.21 -11.17
CA LEU A 23 -5.86 8.03 -11.97
C LEU A 23 -6.49 9.37 -12.35
N GLN A 24 -6.60 10.29 -11.39
CA GLN A 24 -7.28 11.57 -11.59
C GLN A 24 -6.42 12.55 -12.39
N MET A 25 -5.19 12.79 -11.94
CA MET A 25 -4.32 13.82 -12.48
C MET A 25 -3.43 13.35 -13.62
N GLY A 26 -3.20 12.04 -13.74
CA GLY A 26 -2.39 11.43 -14.80
C GLY A 26 -3.24 10.79 -15.89
N MET A 27 -4.26 10.01 -15.52
CA MET A 27 -5.06 9.23 -16.47
C MET A 27 -6.39 9.91 -16.85
N GLY A 28 -6.71 11.05 -16.22
CA GLY A 28 -7.88 11.87 -16.54
C GLY A 28 -9.22 11.25 -16.16
N VAL A 29 -9.24 10.36 -15.17
CA VAL A 29 -10.48 9.79 -14.63
C VAL A 29 -11.12 10.80 -13.68
N ASN A 30 -12.40 11.12 -13.90
CA ASN A 30 -13.10 12.05 -13.00
C ASN A 30 -13.27 11.44 -11.61
N ASN A 31 -13.11 12.25 -10.57
CA ASN A 31 -13.34 11.79 -9.19
C ASN A 31 -14.77 11.23 -8.98
N SER A 32 -15.78 11.79 -9.66
CA SER A 32 -17.17 11.30 -9.60
C SER A 32 -17.38 9.91 -10.21
N ASP A 33 -16.43 9.45 -11.03
CA ASP A 33 -16.45 8.14 -11.67
C ASP A 33 -15.71 7.09 -10.82
N ILE A 34 -15.11 7.47 -9.69
CA ILE A 34 -14.35 6.58 -8.81
C ILE A 34 -15.12 6.35 -7.51
N PHE A 35 -15.31 5.08 -7.16
CA PHE A 35 -15.69 4.66 -5.83
C PHE A 35 -14.51 3.94 -5.18
N CYS A 36 -14.02 4.50 -4.07
CA CYS A 36 -13.00 3.88 -3.23
C CYS A 36 -13.40 4.04 -1.77
N THR A 37 -13.30 2.97 -0.99
CA THR A 37 -13.67 2.98 0.43
C THR A 37 -12.79 3.90 1.29
N ALA A 38 -11.61 4.28 0.79
CA ALA A 38 -10.75 5.31 1.40
C ALA A 38 -11.46 6.68 1.51
N TYR A 39 -12.36 6.98 0.57
CA TYR A 39 -13.15 8.21 0.57
C TYR A 39 -14.44 7.99 1.38
N SER A 40 -14.33 8.19 2.68
CA SER A 40 -15.42 8.07 3.67
C SER A 40 -16.63 9.00 3.44
N GLU A 41 -16.52 9.97 2.53
CA GLU A 41 -17.55 11.00 2.27
C GLU A 41 -18.88 10.45 1.73
N SER A 42 -18.93 9.17 1.37
CA SER A 42 -20.11 8.55 0.77
C SER A 42 -21.09 7.90 1.76
N PHE A 43 -20.75 7.76 3.04
CA PHE A 43 -21.56 6.96 3.97
C PHE A 43 -22.60 7.80 4.71
N VAL A 44 -23.89 7.45 4.60
CA VAL A 44 -24.94 8.05 5.41
C VAL A 44 -25.01 7.34 6.76
N THR A 45 -25.22 8.09 7.84
CA THR A 45 -25.36 7.51 9.18
C THR A 45 -26.52 6.50 9.20
N GLY A 46 -26.24 5.26 9.60
CA GLY A 46 -27.23 4.17 9.67
C GLY A 46 -27.28 3.25 8.44
N GLU A 47 -26.56 3.56 7.37
CA GLU A 47 -26.39 2.68 6.20
C GLU A 47 -25.42 1.54 6.54
N THR A 48 -25.68 0.30 6.10
CA THR A 48 -24.72 -0.78 6.32
C THR A 48 -23.59 -0.69 5.30
N PHE A 49 -22.36 -0.56 5.80
CA PHE A 49 -21.14 -0.42 5.00
C PHE A 49 -21.00 -1.52 3.94
N ILE A 50 -21.34 -2.75 4.31
CA ILE A 50 -21.25 -3.94 3.46
C ILE A 50 -22.27 -3.88 2.31
N GLU A 51 -23.51 -3.46 2.57
CA GLU A 51 -24.52 -3.35 1.51
C GLU A 51 -24.12 -2.29 0.49
N LYS A 52 -23.62 -1.14 0.95
CA LYS A 52 -23.14 -0.09 0.04
C LYS A 52 -22.00 -0.57 -0.86
N ILE A 53 -21.02 -1.28 -0.31
CA ILE A 53 -19.92 -1.86 -1.11
C ILE A 53 -20.46 -2.85 -2.12
N ARG A 54 -21.38 -3.74 -1.71
CA ARG A 54 -22.02 -4.68 -2.63
C ARG A 54 -22.76 -3.95 -3.76
N GLU A 55 -23.54 -2.93 -3.44
CA GLU A 55 -24.27 -2.12 -4.42
C GLU A 55 -23.32 -1.42 -5.39
N LYS A 56 -22.28 -0.76 -4.88
CA LYS A 56 -21.30 -0.05 -5.72
C LYS A 56 -20.50 -1.00 -6.60
N LEU A 57 -20.10 -2.14 -6.05
CA LEU A 57 -19.46 -3.21 -6.80
C LEU A 57 -20.40 -3.79 -7.86
N GLN A 58 -21.72 -3.82 -7.63
CA GLN A 58 -22.71 -4.26 -8.61
C GLN A 58 -22.99 -3.23 -9.70
N GLU A 59 -22.97 -1.94 -9.37
CA GLU A 59 -23.29 -0.83 -10.28
C GLU A 59 -22.11 -0.41 -11.17
N CYS A 60 -20.87 -0.60 -10.72
CA CYS A 60 -19.70 -0.13 -11.48
C CYS A 60 -19.55 -0.80 -12.85
N GLU A 61 -18.84 -0.16 -13.77
CA GLU A 61 -18.48 -0.71 -15.08
C GLU A 61 -17.19 -1.52 -15.00
N ALA A 62 -16.25 -1.07 -14.16
CA ALA A 62 -14.96 -1.70 -13.95
C ALA A 62 -14.60 -1.86 -12.47
N VAL A 63 -13.76 -2.85 -12.20
CA VAL A 63 -13.12 -3.07 -10.90
C VAL A 63 -11.61 -3.00 -11.08
N ILE A 64 -10.94 -2.22 -10.25
CA ILE A 64 -9.48 -2.21 -10.16
C ILE A 64 -9.12 -2.76 -8.78
N SER A 65 -8.34 -3.83 -8.74
CA SER A 65 -7.83 -4.41 -7.48
C SER A 65 -6.33 -4.17 -7.36
N LEU A 66 -5.92 -3.51 -6.28
CA LEU A 66 -4.50 -3.31 -5.96
C LEU A 66 -4.01 -4.48 -5.10
N ILE A 67 -3.42 -5.48 -5.76
CA ILE A 67 -3.07 -6.76 -5.14
C ILE A 67 -1.67 -6.70 -4.52
N THR A 68 -1.64 -6.60 -3.20
CA THR A 68 -0.47 -6.64 -2.32
C THR A 68 -0.49 -7.91 -1.44
N GLU A 69 0.58 -8.14 -0.66
CA GLU A 69 0.57 -9.18 0.38
C GLU A 69 -0.61 -8.96 1.36
N GLU A 70 -0.82 -7.73 1.84
CA GLU A 70 -1.93 -7.43 2.76
C GLU A 70 -3.31 -7.53 2.12
N TYR A 71 -3.41 -7.43 0.79
CA TYR A 71 -4.66 -7.68 0.05
C TYR A 71 -5.01 -9.17 0.12
N LEU A 72 -4.04 -10.05 -0.11
CA LEU A 72 -4.25 -11.50 -0.08
C LEU A 72 -4.56 -12.04 1.32
N GLU A 73 -4.09 -11.38 2.37
CA GLU A 73 -4.45 -11.70 3.76
C GLU A 73 -5.88 -11.24 4.15
N SER A 74 -6.44 -10.28 3.42
CA SER A 74 -7.72 -9.67 3.75
C SER A 74 -8.88 -10.49 3.19
N LYS A 75 -9.63 -11.16 4.08
CA LYS A 75 -10.86 -11.88 3.72
C LYS A 75 -11.87 -11.01 2.98
N PHE A 76 -11.92 -9.72 3.31
CA PHE A 76 -12.81 -8.77 2.65
C PHE A 76 -12.38 -8.52 1.21
N CYS A 77 -11.10 -8.23 0.99
CA CYS A 77 -10.52 -8.03 -0.34
C CYS A 77 -10.68 -9.28 -1.22
N LEU A 78 -10.41 -10.47 -0.67
CA LEU A 78 -10.62 -11.74 -1.40
C LEU A 78 -12.07 -11.95 -1.80
N THR A 79 -13.03 -11.51 -0.96
CA THR A 79 -14.46 -11.59 -1.27
C THR A 79 -14.83 -10.63 -2.40
N GLU A 80 -14.33 -9.39 -2.36
CA GLU A 80 -14.51 -8.41 -3.44
C GLU A 80 -13.90 -8.88 -4.76
N MET A 81 -12.69 -9.45 -4.72
CA MET A 81 -12.02 -10.04 -5.88
C MET A 81 -12.85 -11.17 -6.50
N GLY A 82 -13.35 -12.10 -5.68
CA GLY A 82 -14.20 -13.20 -6.14
C GLY A 82 -15.51 -12.72 -6.76
N ALA A 83 -16.13 -11.68 -6.17
CA ALA A 83 -17.32 -11.05 -6.73
C ALA A 83 -17.02 -10.35 -8.06
N ALA A 84 -15.93 -9.57 -8.16
CA ALA A 84 -15.53 -8.90 -9.39
C ALA A 84 -15.29 -9.89 -10.54
N TRP A 85 -14.56 -10.98 -10.26
CA TRP A 85 -14.34 -12.07 -11.20
C TRP A 85 -15.65 -12.74 -11.62
N GLY A 86 -16.52 -13.11 -10.67
CA GLY A 86 -17.77 -13.81 -10.94
C GLY A 86 -18.79 -12.97 -11.72
N MET A 87 -18.73 -11.64 -11.61
CA MET A 87 -19.62 -10.72 -12.32
C MET A 87 -19.19 -10.44 -13.78
N SER A 88 -18.02 -10.96 -14.22
CA SER A 88 -17.50 -10.76 -15.58
C SER A 88 -17.45 -9.28 -16.02
N LYS A 89 -17.10 -8.39 -15.09
CA LYS A 89 -16.90 -6.96 -15.37
C LYS A 89 -15.55 -6.72 -16.04
N GLN A 90 -15.33 -5.50 -16.53
CA GLN A 90 -13.97 -5.07 -16.87
C GLN A 90 -13.13 -5.09 -15.59
N PHE A 91 -12.21 -6.03 -15.51
CA PHE A 91 -11.46 -6.30 -14.29
C PHE A 91 -9.98 -6.06 -14.52
N PHE A 92 -9.39 -5.20 -13.68
CA PHE A 92 -7.99 -4.81 -13.71
C PHE A 92 -7.31 -5.24 -12.40
N PRO A 93 -6.81 -6.48 -12.32
CA PRO A 93 -5.93 -6.89 -11.22
C PRO A 93 -4.54 -6.28 -11.44
N LEU A 94 -4.16 -5.35 -10.57
CA LEU A 94 -2.89 -4.64 -10.62
C LEU A 94 -1.98 -5.11 -9.50
N LEU A 95 -0.82 -5.68 -9.85
CA LEU A 95 0.00 -6.50 -8.98
C LEU A 95 1.17 -5.74 -8.36
N LEU A 96 1.38 -6.00 -7.07
CA LEU A 96 2.64 -5.83 -6.33
C LEU A 96 3.15 -7.16 -5.75
N VAL A 97 2.43 -8.26 -5.98
CA VAL A 97 2.87 -9.63 -5.63
C VAL A 97 3.37 -10.36 -6.87
N SER A 98 3.98 -11.53 -6.68
CA SER A 98 4.34 -12.37 -7.81
C SER A 98 3.10 -13.07 -8.39
N TYR A 99 3.14 -13.42 -9.67
CA TYR A 99 2.07 -14.22 -10.30
C TYR A 99 1.85 -15.58 -9.61
N ALA A 100 2.89 -16.15 -9.00
CA ALA A 100 2.81 -17.44 -8.32
C ALA A 100 1.90 -17.37 -7.08
N ASP A 101 1.87 -16.22 -6.40
CA ASP A 101 1.06 -15.99 -5.19
C ASP A 101 -0.46 -16.00 -5.48
N LEU A 102 -0.83 -15.93 -6.76
CA LEU A 102 -2.22 -15.93 -7.23
C LEU A 102 -2.68 -17.26 -7.83
N SER A 103 -1.80 -18.26 -7.85
CA SER A 103 -2.07 -19.55 -8.51
C SER A 103 -3.25 -20.32 -7.92
N ASP A 104 -3.58 -20.09 -6.64
CA ASP A 104 -4.73 -20.71 -5.96
C ASP A 104 -5.97 -19.80 -5.92
N THR A 105 -6.00 -18.74 -6.73
CA THR A 105 -7.12 -17.79 -6.80
C THR A 105 -7.87 -17.90 -8.14
N PRO A 106 -9.11 -17.36 -8.24
CA PRO A 106 -9.82 -17.28 -9.52
C PRO A 106 -9.10 -16.48 -10.62
N LEU A 107 -8.01 -15.78 -10.29
CA LEU A 107 -7.17 -15.04 -11.25
C LEU A 107 -6.16 -15.93 -11.97
N GLN A 108 -6.04 -17.21 -11.61
CA GLN A 108 -5.14 -18.12 -12.28
C GLN A 108 -5.44 -18.18 -13.79
N GLY A 109 -4.44 -17.88 -14.62
CA GLY A 109 -4.58 -17.84 -16.08
C GLY A 109 -5.21 -16.56 -16.64
N MET A 110 -5.54 -15.59 -15.78
CA MET A 110 -5.96 -14.24 -16.20
C MET A 110 -4.74 -13.38 -16.53
N GLU A 111 -4.86 -12.53 -17.55
CA GLU A 111 -3.86 -11.51 -17.83
C GLU A 111 -3.95 -10.40 -16.78
N MET A 112 -2.81 -10.05 -16.19
CA MET A 112 -2.72 -9.05 -15.11
C MET A 112 -1.59 -8.07 -15.43
N ARG A 113 -1.56 -6.94 -14.72
CA ARG A 113 -0.64 -5.83 -14.97
C ARG A 113 0.12 -5.51 -13.70
N LYS A 114 1.40 -5.15 -13.79
CA LYS A 114 2.20 -4.74 -12.62
C LYS A 114 2.07 -3.24 -12.39
N LEU A 115 1.85 -2.84 -11.14
CA LEU A 115 1.80 -1.41 -10.77
C LEU A 115 3.15 -0.69 -10.95
N TYR A 116 4.23 -1.46 -10.86
CA TYR A 116 5.61 -1.01 -10.92
C TYR A 116 6.24 -1.18 -12.32
N SER A 117 5.43 -1.26 -13.38
CA SER A 117 5.89 -1.34 -14.76
C SER A 117 5.26 -0.23 -15.60
N GLU A 118 6.09 0.60 -16.22
CA GLU A 118 5.61 1.68 -17.10
C GLU A 118 4.86 1.13 -18.33
N ASP A 119 5.31 0.01 -18.89
CA ASP A 119 4.66 -0.64 -20.04
C ASP A 119 3.27 -1.16 -19.66
N ASP A 120 3.16 -1.87 -18.53
CA ASP A 120 1.88 -2.40 -18.07
C ASP A 120 0.91 -1.27 -17.73
N MET A 121 1.36 -0.21 -17.05
CA MET A 121 0.50 0.92 -16.70
C MET A 121 0.11 1.77 -17.93
N SER A 122 0.95 1.81 -18.98
CA SER A 122 0.57 2.39 -20.28
C SER A 122 -0.55 1.61 -20.94
N ARG A 123 -0.52 0.27 -20.87
CA ARG A 123 -1.64 -0.56 -21.35
C ARG A 123 -2.91 -0.31 -20.55
N VAL A 124 -2.82 -0.22 -19.22
CA VAL A 124 -4.00 0.10 -18.39
C VAL A 124 -4.58 1.47 -18.78
N TYR A 125 -3.74 2.45 -19.08
CA TYR A 125 -4.22 3.76 -19.57
C TYR A 125 -5.02 3.66 -20.87
N ASP A 126 -4.49 2.93 -21.85
CA ASP A 126 -5.18 2.71 -23.12
C ASP A 126 -6.47 1.88 -22.92
N GLU A 127 -6.43 0.81 -22.13
CA GLU A 127 -7.57 -0.06 -21.83
C GLU A 127 -8.71 0.71 -21.10
N LEU A 128 -8.37 1.60 -20.15
CA LEU A 128 -9.37 2.45 -19.47
C LEU A 128 -10.01 3.46 -20.43
N TYR A 129 -9.25 3.95 -21.42
CA TYR A 129 -9.80 4.82 -22.46
C TYR A 129 -10.75 4.03 -23.39
N ASP A 130 -10.32 2.86 -23.86
CA ASP A 130 -11.08 2.00 -24.77
C ASP A 130 -12.41 1.52 -24.13
N CYS A 131 -12.42 1.31 -22.82
CA CYS A 131 -13.62 0.94 -22.07
C CYS A 131 -14.54 2.13 -21.74
N GLY A 132 -14.21 3.37 -22.15
CA GLY A 132 -15.04 4.56 -21.93
C GLY A 132 -15.01 5.11 -20.50
N ILE A 133 -14.01 4.69 -19.71
CA ILE A 133 -13.83 5.10 -18.31
C ILE A 133 -13.10 6.44 -18.25
N SER A 134 -11.99 6.59 -18.98
CA SER A 134 -11.36 7.89 -19.17
C SER A 134 -11.98 8.59 -20.38
N GLN A 135 -12.54 9.80 -20.17
CA GLN A 135 -13.24 10.55 -21.22
C GLN A 135 -12.36 11.61 -21.90
N THR A 136 -11.12 11.79 -21.43
CA THR A 136 -10.21 12.82 -21.95
C THR A 136 -8.80 12.28 -22.13
N HIS A 137 -8.20 12.54 -23.30
CA HIS A 137 -6.80 12.20 -23.52
C HIS A 137 -5.91 13.13 -22.70
N GLN A 138 -5.32 12.61 -21.62
CA GLN A 138 -4.34 13.29 -20.79
C GLN A 138 -2.91 12.80 -21.02
N THR A 139 -2.60 12.36 -22.25
CA THR A 139 -1.33 11.68 -22.58
C THR A 139 -0.08 12.44 -22.12
N ASN A 140 -0.10 13.78 -22.15
CA ASN A 140 1.02 14.58 -21.66
C ASN A 140 1.19 14.50 -20.13
N GLU A 141 0.10 14.63 -19.37
CA GLU A 141 0.15 14.50 -17.91
C GLU A 141 0.42 13.05 -17.48
N PHE A 142 -0.18 12.07 -18.18
CA PHE A 142 0.10 10.66 -18.01
C PHE A 142 1.60 10.38 -18.11
N ARG A 143 2.24 10.75 -19.24
CA ARG A 143 3.68 10.52 -19.45
C ARG A 143 4.56 11.22 -18.43
N LYS A 144 4.15 12.40 -17.96
CA LYS A 144 4.88 13.16 -16.94
C LYS A 144 4.80 12.50 -15.57
N ARG A 145 3.66 11.93 -15.21
CA ARG A 145 3.39 11.37 -13.87
C ARG A 145 3.72 9.88 -13.76
N LEU A 146 3.65 9.13 -14.86
CA LEU A 146 3.87 7.69 -14.87
C LEU A 146 5.20 7.28 -14.24
N PRO A 147 6.37 7.87 -14.59
CA PRO A 147 7.63 7.46 -13.97
C PRO A 147 7.68 7.75 -12.46
N VAL A 148 7.02 8.82 -12.01
CA VAL A 148 6.93 9.19 -10.60
C VAL A 148 6.09 8.15 -9.85
N PHE A 149 4.93 7.81 -10.40
CA PHE A 149 4.03 6.80 -9.84
C PHE A 149 4.70 5.42 -9.77
N VAL A 150 5.30 4.96 -10.88
CA VAL A 150 6.00 3.67 -10.93
C VAL A 150 7.12 3.62 -9.89
N ARG A 151 7.96 4.66 -9.79
CA ARG A 151 9.00 4.73 -8.75
C ARG A 151 8.42 4.68 -7.33
N GLN A 152 7.31 5.37 -7.07
CA GLN A 152 6.65 5.30 -5.76
C GLN A 152 6.14 3.88 -5.44
N THR A 153 5.60 3.16 -6.43
CA THR A 153 5.16 1.77 -6.24
C THR A 153 6.32 0.79 -6.09
N GLU A 154 7.44 1.00 -6.80
CA GLU A 154 8.68 0.23 -6.57
C GLU A 154 9.22 0.43 -5.16
N ASN A 155 9.23 1.67 -4.69
CA ASN A 155 9.63 1.97 -3.32
C ASN A 155 8.67 1.33 -2.32
N PHE A 156 7.36 1.36 -2.59
CA PHE A 156 6.38 0.65 -1.77
C PHE A 156 6.69 -0.86 -1.71
N LEU A 157 6.96 -1.49 -2.85
CA LEU A 157 7.29 -2.91 -2.97
C LEU A 157 8.57 -3.27 -2.19
N LYS A 158 9.60 -2.44 -2.30
CA LYS A 158 10.88 -2.63 -1.58
C LYS A 158 10.78 -2.35 -0.09
N GLY A 159 9.66 -1.79 0.38
CA GLY A 159 9.55 -1.29 1.75
C GLY A 159 10.41 -0.04 1.98
N GLU A 160 10.59 0.80 0.98
CA GLU A 160 11.32 2.08 1.02
C GLU A 160 10.35 3.28 0.98
N TYR A 161 9.26 3.19 1.73
CA TYR A 161 8.24 4.23 1.83
C TYR A 161 8.32 4.98 3.16
N VAL A 162 7.83 6.22 3.18
CA VAL A 162 7.77 7.02 4.41
C VAL A 162 6.61 6.53 5.27
N ILE A 163 6.80 6.40 6.58
CA ILE A 163 5.84 5.96 7.61
C ILE A 163 5.40 7.19 8.39
N GLU A 164 4.13 7.55 8.29
CA GLU A 164 3.61 8.77 8.90
C GLU A 164 3.13 8.46 10.31
N LYS A 165 3.08 9.47 11.18
CA LYS A 165 2.42 9.32 12.48
C LYS A 165 0.91 9.29 12.28
N ASP A 166 0.23 8.45 13.04
CA ASP A 166 -1.22 8.55 13.22
C ASP A 166 -1.59 9.74 14.10
N SER A 167 -2.90 9.98 14.28
CA SER A 167 -3.44 11.08 15.11
C SER A 167 -3.04 10.99 16.58
N LEU A 168 -2.60 9.82 17.06
CA LEU A 168 -2.11 9.60 18.42
C LEU A 168 -0.58 9.68 18.49
N GLY A 169 0.12 9.95 17.38
CA GLY A 169 1.55 10.09 17.29
C GLY A 169 2.33 8.78 17.11
N TYR A 170 1.66 7.67 16.79
CA TYR A 170 2.33 6.38 16.57
C TYR A 170 2.70 6.17 15.10
N TYR A 171 3.82 5.50 14.89
CA TYR A 171 4.16 4.88 13.62
C TYR A 171 3.70 3.42 13.62
N GLU A 172 3.27 2.94 12.46
CA GLU A 172 3.00 1.51 12.24
C GLU A 172 3.91 0.98 11.14
N ALA A 173 4.61 -0.12 11.44
CA ALA A 173 5.57 -0.71 10.52
C ALA A 173 5.56 -2.23 10.59
N THR A 174 6.01 -2.88 9.52
CA THR A 174 6.25 -4.33 9.50
C THR A 174 7.72 -4.60 9.76
N VAL A 175 8.03 -5.55 10.64
CA VAL A 175 9.40 -5.99 10.90
C VAL A 175 9.94 -6.68 9.65
N SER A 176 11.02 -6.15 9.08
CA SER A 176 11.64 -6.64 7.84
C SER A 176 12.79 -7.60 8.09
N SER A 177 13.50 -7.45 9.21
CA SER A 177 14.71 -8.24 9.51
C SER A 177 15.07 -8.21 10.98
N VAL A 178 15.87 -9.20 11.41
CA VAL A 178 16.45 -9.28 12.76
C VAL A 178 17.97 -9.17 12.63
N ARG A 179 18.59 -8.20 13.34
CA ARG A 179 20.05 -8.05 13.36
C ARG A 179 20.61 -8.54 14.69
N GLN A 180 21.57 -9.47 14.60
CA GLN A 180 22.30 -9.95 15.76
C GLN A 180 23.20 -8.84 16.32
N VAL A 181 22.98 -8.53 17.59
CA VAL A 181 23.73 -7.51 18.35
C VAL A 181 24.17 -8.12 19.69
N LYS A 182 24.88 -7.35 20.52
CA LYS A 182 25.24 -7.79 21.88
C LYS A 182 23.98 -8.23 22.63
N GLU A 183 24.08 -9.29 23.44
CA GLU A 183 22.94 -10.01 24.05
C GLU A 183 21.95 -9.11 24.81
N ASN A 184 22.43 -8.00 25.37
CA ASN A 184 21.63 -7.05 26.13
C ASN A 184 20.70 -6.19 25.27
N TYR A 185 20.82 -6.23 23.95
CA TYR A 185 20.06 -5.41 23.02
C TYR A 185 19.23 -6.26 22.07
N ARG A 186 18.28 -5.57 21.46
CA ARG A 186 17.45 -6.03 20.36
C ARG A 186 17.54 -5.02 19.23
N CYS A 187 17.55 -5.53 18.00
CA CYS A 187 17.70 -4.72 16.80
C CYS A 187 16.89 -5.34 15.66
N TYR A 188 15.84 -4.63 15.26
CA TYR A 188 14.87 -5.10 14.28
C TYR A 188 14.72 -4.07 13.17
N GLY A 189 14.96 -4.47 11.93
CA GLY A 189 14.72 -3.61 10.78
C GLY A 189 13.22 -3.48 10.55
N ILE A 190 12.77 -2.31 10.13
CA ILE A 190 11.37 -2.08 9.72
C ILE A 190 11.29 -1.85 8.21
N LYS A 191 10.16 -2.22 7.59
CA LYS A 191 9.82 -1.78 6.23
C LYS A 191 9.45 -0.30 6.30
N GLY A 192 10.18 0.53 5.56
CA GLY A 192 9.97 1.97 5.41
C GLY A 192 10.94 2.82 6.25
N HIS A 193 10.75 4.13 6.17
CA HIS A 193 11.44 5.13 6.97
C HIS A 193 10.42 5.95 7.73
N ILE A 194 10.66 6.24 9.01
CA ILE A 194 9.76 7.13 9.73
C ILE A 194 9.77 8.54 9.15
N ALA A 195 8.60 9.13 8.98
CA ALA A 195 8.43 10.55 8.70
C ALA A 195 8.90 11.35 9.91
N GLU A 196 9.53 12.50 9.67
CA GLU A 196 9.98 13.42 10.71
C GLU A 196 10.79 12.70 11.82
N PRO A 197 11.89 12.00 11.46
CA PRO A 197 12.71 11.33 12.46
C PRO A 197 13.24 12.36 13.48
N PRO A 198 13.27 12.04 14.79
CA PRO A 198 13.79 12.96 15.81
C PRO A 198 15.21 13.48 15.55
N ASP A 199 16.05 12.72 14.83
CA ASP A 199 17.39 13.14 14.42
C ASP A 199 17.41 14.15 13.24
N GLY A 200 16.36 14.19 12.42
CA GLY A 200 16.26 15.07 11.25
C GLY A 200 17.24 14.75 10.11
N GLU A 201 17.93 13.61 10.16
CA GLU A 201 18.90 13.18 9.15
C GLU A 201 18.28 12.19 8.16
N GLU A 202 18.94 11.90 7.04
CA GLU A 202 18.56 10.81 6.13
C GLU A 202 19.31 9.51 6.50
N ALA A 203 18.66 8.36 6.29
CA ALA A 203 19.24 7.05 6.53
C ALA A 203 18.83 6.07 5.43
N ALA A 204 19.67 5.09 5.17
CA ALA A 204 19.41 4.00 4.23
C ALA A 204 18.48 2.91 4.80
N SER A 205 18.31 2.84 6.12
CA SER A 205 17.35 1.93 6.76
C SER A 205 17.01 2.35 8.19
N ASP A 206 15.84 1.96 8.67
CA ASP A 206 15.35 2.26 10.02
C ASP A 206 15.24 0.98 10.86
N TRP A 207 15.70 1.06 12.11
CA TRP A 207 15.86 -0.08 13.00
C TRP A 207 15.34 0.23 14.41
N LEU A 208 14.38 -0.54 14.90
CA LEU A 208 13.98 -0.50 16.30
C LEU A 208 15.12 -1.09 17.15
N PHE A 209 15.64 -0.27 18.06
CA PHE A 209 16.79 -0.64 18.90
C PHE A 209 16.51 -0.35 20.36
N TYR A 210 16.48 -1.40 21.19
CA TYR A 210 16.15 -1.29 22.61
C TYR A 210 16.82 -2.39 23.44
N TRP A 211 16.77 -2.25 24.76
CA TRP A 211 17.32 -3.22 25.69
C TRP A 211 16.42 -4.45 25.80
N ARG A 212 17.03 -5.63 25.90
CA ARG A 212 16.31 -6.89 26.14
C ARG A 212 15.43 -6.75 27.38
N GLY A 213 14.17 -7.18 27.27
CA GLY A 213 13.20 -7.17 28.37
C GLY A 213 12.46 -5.84 28.56
N VAL A 214 12.79 -4.78 27.82
CA VAL A 214 12.01 -3.52 27.83
C VAL A 214 10.74 -3.67 27.00
N PHE A 215 10.85 -4.31 25.83
CA PHE A 215 9.74 -4.61 24.94
C PHE A 215 9.80 -6.08 24.48
N PRO A 216 8.71 -6.63 23.91
CA PRO A 216 8.66 -8.00 23.42
C PRO A 216 9.71 -8.28 22.34
N ASP A 217 10.18 -9.53 22.26
CA ASP A 217 11.00 -9.96 21.13
C ASP A 217 10.13 -10.05 19.88
N LEU A 218 10.61 -9.47 18.78
CA LEU A 218 9.88 -9.38 17.51
C LEU A 218 10.37 -10.40 16.48
N HIS A 219 9.50 -10.70 15.51
CA HIS A 219 9.75 -11.61 14.39
C HIS A 219 9.50 -10.94 13.04
N VAL A 220 10.22 -11.38 12.01
CA VAL A 220 10.01 -10.89 10.64
C VAL A 220 8.56 -11.15 10.22
N GLY A 221 7.92 -10.13 9.64
CA GLY A 221 6.51 -10.16 9.24
C GLY A 221 5.55 -9.64 10.30
N GLU A 222 5.96 -9.52 11.57
CA GLU A 222 5.10 -8.93 12.60
C GLU A 222 4.86 -7.45 12.33
N LYS A 223 3.61 -7.03 12.53
CA LYS A 223 3.24 -5.61 12.53
C LYS A 223 3.44 -5.05 13.92
N VAL A 224 4.06 -3.88 13.98
CA VAL A 224 4.32 -3.19 15.24
C VAL A 224 3.85 -1.76 15.15
N ARG A 225 3.38 -1.26 16.30
CA ARG A 225 2.99 0.14 16.50
C ARG A 225 3.89 0.74 17.57
N PHE A 226 4.53 1.87 17.29
CA PHE A 226 5.50 2.46 18.21
C PHE A 226 5.52 3.98 18.21
N LYS A 227 5.98 4.54 19.33
CA LYS A 227 6.31 5.97 19.49
C LYS A 227 7.80 6.13 19.70
N THR A 228 8.34 7.24 19.23
CA THR A 228 9.72 7.60 19.52
C THR A 228 9.90 9.11 19.63
N SER A 229 10.65 9.52 20.63
CA SER A 229 11.16 10.86 20.86
C SER A 229 12.66 10.96 20.53
N LYS A 230 13.31 9.82 20.21
CA LYS A 230 14.75 9.72 19.99
C LYS A 230 15.07 8.76 18.87
N SER A 231 15.87 9.23 17.93
CA SER A 231 16.51 8.40 16.93
C SER A 231 17.94 8.87 16.72
N LYS A 232 18.75 8.05 16.06
CA LYS A 232 20.13 8.41 15.71
C LYS A 232 20.58 7.65 14.47
N VAL A 233 21.05 8.38 13.46
CA VAL A 233 21.76 7.80 12.32
C VAL A 233 23.19 7.42 12.71
N ASN A 234 23.60 6.20 12.37
CA ASN A 234 24.94 5.70 12.59
C ASN A 234 25.44 4.98 11.33
N LYS A 235 26.76 4.99 11.13
CA LYS A 235 27.39 4.23 10.05
C LYS A 235 27.83 2.87 10.56
N PHE A 236 27.28 1.80 9.98
CA PHE A 236 27.63 0.42 10.28
C PHE A 236 28.31 -0.25 9.08
N PRO A 237 29.27 -1.17 9.29
CA PRO A 237 29.92 -1.89 8.20
C PRO A 237 28.95 -2.73 7.34
N ASP A 238 27.93 -3.31 7.97
CA ASP A 238 26.95 -4.23 7.39
C ASP A 238 25.69 -3.52 6.87
N LEU A 239 25.29 -2.40 7.48
CA LEU A 239 24.05 -1.69 7.14
C LEU A 239 24.25 -0.35 6.40
N GLY A 240 25.48 0.14 6.29
CA GLY A 240 25.72 1.50 5.82
C GLY A 240 25.19 2.55 6.82
N LEU A 241 24.59 3.63 6.32
CA LEU A 241 23.97 4.66 7.16
C LEU A 241 22.59 4.18 7.64
N ALA A 242 22.48 3.68 8.86
CA ALA A 242 21.21 3.18 9.41
C ALA A 242 20.78 3.99 10.64
N ARG A 243 19.47 4.21 10.76
CA ARG A 243 18.84 4.90 11.87
C ARG A 243 18.46 3.89 12.95
N ASN A 244 19.02 4.08 14.14
CA ASN A 244 18.49 3.46 15.34
C ASN A 244 17.33 4.31 15.84
N ILE A 245 16.16 3.71 15.96
CA ILE A 245 14.96 4.25 16.58
C ILE A 245 14.88 3.68 17.99
N TYR A 246 14.79 4.55 19.00
CA TYR A 246 14.64 4.16 20.40
C TYR A 246 13.16 4.33 20.78
N PRO A 247 12.38 3.25 20.89
CA PRO A 247 10.95 3.36 21.15
C PRO A 247 10.69 3.84 22.59
N ASP A 248 9.76 4.78 22.74
CA ASP A 248 9.19 5.15 24.05
C ASP A 248 8.01 4.25 24.41
N ASP A 249 7.33 3.73 23.39
CA ASP A 249 6.26 2.73 23.48
C ASP A 249 6.33 1.84 22.24
N LEU A 250 6.02 0.54 22.39
CA LEU A 250 6.07 -0.46 21.33
C LEU A 250 5.05 -1.57 21.61
N GLN A 251 4.19 -1.83 20.64
CA GLN A 251 3.12 -2.82 20.70
C GLN A 251 3.18 -3.70 19.45
N VAL A 252 2.99 -5.01 19.61
CA VAL A 252 2.79 -5.93 18.49
C VAL A 252 1.32 -5.94 18.12
N LEU A 253 1.02 -5.73 16.85
CA LEU A 253 -0.33 -5.79 16.29
C LEU A 253 -0.61 -7.22 15.83
N GLY A 254 -1.69 -7.81 16.35
CA GLY A 254 -2.15 -9.17 16.01
C GLY A 254 -2.98 -9.24 14.74
#